data_AF-A0A1H9S597-F1
#
_entry.id   AF-A0A1H9S597-F1
#
_cell.length_a   1.000
_cell.length_b   1.000
_cell.length_c   1.000
_cell.angle_alpha   90.00
_cell.angle_beta   90.00
_cell.angle_gamma   90.00
#
_symmetry.space_group_name_H-M   'P 1'
#
loop_
_entity.id
_entity.type
_entity.pdbx_description
1 polymer ?
#
loop_
_entity_poly.entity_id
_entity_poly.type
_entity_poly.pdbx_seq_one_letter_code
_entity_poly.pdbx_strand_id
1 'polypeptide(L)'
;MVKTYARRLDKMGRIVIPKEIREELELNDHKVAVDILTDNKAIQLSKPEKQTEETESLDDFGRLVISDDIREDFDWSDSHDIEFKLGNDFVLLSHSLQVCELCGNTESLLEIQDKCLCEKCLDEGTRKRNEHWGAPLDTLVHDFTDACKQAADDQKLSHLQQAKAAAEQLQTLFQMQEIPSDHQVLVRLKEVDNRLGKLIKQELFAEDFEARHLLAEKAEDNKLANLFAQMHQLADKKRNKQRKKVKKRLPQLINDEFLEEWKKFKEKDLSIDALSSQLHSLIEEEEQRARAAEVVIDKAAEEKGENSVETLEASEHLLTHKKRLQAVYSYLGDVKDDSRYKEKAENLQSEITELCKVTAVKDRVKEFDKRCKKLDGKKKHMKEVKQALMEEIQD
;
A
#
# COMPACT_ATOMS: atom_id res chain seq x y z
N MET A 1 -11.33 25.11 -7.32
CA MET A 1 -11.84 25.83 -6.14
C MET A 1 -12.65 26.99 -6.70
N VAL A 2 -13.94 27.02 -6.37
CA VAL A 2 -14.87 28.02 -6.91
C VAL A 2 -14.43 29.41 -6.47
N LYS A 3 -14.27 30.35 -7.41
CA LYS A 3 -13.97 31.75 -7.07
C LYS A 3 -15.27 32.43 -6.64
N THR A 4 -15.24 33.09 -5.49
CA THR A 4 -16.39 33.82 -4.95
C THR A 4 -16.17 35.32 -5.07
N TYR A 5 -17.17 36.03 -5.58
CA TYR A 5 -17.22 37.50 -5.61
C TYR A 5 -18.51 37.95 -4.97
N ALA A 6 -18.55 39.14 -4.36
CA ALA A 6 -19.80 39.71 -3.85
C ALA A 6 -20.07 41.05 -4.53
N ARG A 7 -21.31 41.29 -4.94
CA ARG A 7 -21.79 42.62 -5.36
C ARG A 7 -23.15 42.89 -4.76
N ARG A 8 -23.36 44.16 -4.43
CA ARG A 8 -24.62 44.65 -3.93
C ARG A 8 -25.58 44.92 -5.08
N LEU A 9 -26.83 44.48 -4.91
CA LEU A 9 -27.94 44.82 -5.79
C LEU A 9 -28.31 46.31 -5.64
N ASP A 10 -28.47 47.02 -6.76
CA ASP A 10 -28.92 48.42 -6.70
C ASP A 10 -30.45 48.55 -6.54
N LYS A 11 -30.93 49.78 -6.30
CA LYS A 11 -32.36 50.08 -6.10
C LYS A 11 -33.26 49.77 -7.30
N MET A 12 -32.67 49.52 -8.46
CA MET A 12 -33.37 49.20 -9.70
C MET A 12 -33.27 47.69 -10.03
N GLY A 13 -32.79 46.86 -9.10
CA GLY A 13 -32.60 45.43 -9.33
C GLY A 13 -31.43 45.10 -10.26
N ARG A 14 -30.49 46.04 -10.47
CA ARG A 14 -29.33 45.82 -11.35
C ARG A 14 -28.13 45.34 -10.55
N ILE A 15 -27.40 44.40 -11.12
CA ILE A 15 -26.15 43.89 -10.54
C ILE A 15 -25.03 43.88 -11.58
N VAL A 16 -23.85 44.36 -11.20
CA VAL A 16 -22.67 44.37 -12.08
C VAL A 16 -22.00 43.01 -12.02
N ILE A 17 -21.86 42.33 -13.16
CA ILE A 17 -21.08 41.09 -13.23
C ILE A 17 -19.59 41.45 -13.18
N PRO A 18 -18.81 40.90 -12.22
CA PRO A 18 -17.37 41.11 -12.14
C PRO A 18 -16.68 40.90 -13.49
N LYS A 19 -15.71 41.76 -13.81
CA LYS A 19 -15.03 41.74 -15.11
C LYS A 19 -14.33 40.40 -15.34
N GLU A 20 -13.76 39.84 -14.28
CA GLU A 20 -13.09 38.56 -14.26
C GLU A 20 -14.00 37.42 -14.73
N ILE A 21 -15.25 37.40 -14.23
CA ILE A 21 -16.25 36.40 -14.61
C ILE A 21 -16.68 36.57 -16.07
N ARG A 22 -16.87 37.82 -16.51
CA ARG A 22 -17.23 38.11 -17.91
C ARG A 22 -16.15 37.69 -18.89
N GLU A 23 -14.88 37.90 -18.54
CA GLU A 23 -13.74 37.48 -19.35
C GLU A 23 -13.60 35.96 -19.36
N GLU A 24 -13.72 35.29 -18.21
CA GLU A 24 -13.54 33.84 -18.06
C GLU A 24 -14.66 33.02 -18.75
N LEU A 25 -15.89 33.51 -18.71
CA LEU A 25 -17.05 32.89 -19.38
C LEU A 25 -17.33 33.45 -20.79
N GLU A 26 -16.46 34.33 -21.30
CA GLU A 26 -16.61 34.99 -22.61
C GLU A 26 -17.95 35.72 -22.80
N LEU A 27 -18.51 36.34 -21.75
CA LEU A 27 -19.81 37.04 -21.76
C LEU A 27 -19.72 38.45 -22.39
N ASN A 28 -18.76 38.69 -23.28
CA ASN A 28 -18.44 40.02 -23.82
C ASN A 28 -19.42 40.49 -24.90
N ASP A 29 -20.18 39.58 -25.51
CA ASP A 29 -21.14 39.89 -26.58
C ASP A 29 -22.49 40.41 -26.05
N HIS A 30 -22.51 40.81 -24.78
CA HIS A 30 -23.67 41.38 -24.08
C HIS A 30 -24.89 40.46 -24.05
N LYS A 31 -24.85 39.23 -24.55
CA LYS A 31 -25.91 38.22 -24.43
C LYS A 31 -25.46 37.11 -23.50
N VAL A 32 -26.30 36.79 -22.54
CA VAL A 32 -26.07 35.73 -21.56
C VAL A 32 -27.29 34.81 -21.53
N ALA A 33 -27.07 33.49 -21.48
CA ALA A 33 -28.14 32.57 -21.16
C ALA A 33 -28.43 32.67 -19.66
N VAL A 34 -29.71 32.70 -19.29
CA VAL A 34 -30.15 32.88 -17.90
C VAL A 34 -31.09 31.74 -17.53
N ASP A 35 -30.68 30.92 -16.56
CA ASP A 35 -31.53 29.89 -15.97
C ASP A 35 -31.88 30.26 -14.52
N ILE A 36 -33.17 30.26 -14.20
CA ILE A 36 -33.68 30.55 -12.86
C ILE A 36 -33.80 29.23 -12.09
N LEU A 37 -33.01 29.07 -11.03
CA LEU A 37 -33.00 27.88 -10.19
C LEU A 37 -33.86 28.13 -8.95
N THR A 38 -35.17 27.87 -9.07
CA THR A 38 -36.17 28.16 -8.02
C THR A 38 -35.88 27.45 -6.69
N ASP A 39 -35.46 26.18 -6.76
CA ASP A 39 -35.20 25.36 -5.56
C ASP A 39 -34.03 25.88 -4.72
N ASN A 40 -33.13 26.61 -5.38
CA ASN A 40 -31.86 27.07 -4.85
C ASN A 40 -31.81 28.59 -4.65
N LYS A 41 -32.90 29.30 -4.97
CA LYS A 41 -32.97 30.77 -4.99
C LYS A 41 -31.73 31.38 -5.64
N ALA A 42 -31.43 30.94 -6.85
CA ALA A 42 -30.23 31.30 -7.58
C ALA A 42 -30.51 31.58 -9.06
N ILE A 43 -29.67 32.41 -9.66
CA ILE A 43 -29.67 32.67 -11.10
C ILE A 43 -28.37 32.13 -11.67
N GLN A 44 -28.45 31.22 -12.64
CA GLN A 44 -27.30 30.72 -13.37
C GLN A 44 -27.12 31.52 -14.65
N LEU A 45 -25.90 32.02 -14.88
CA LEU A 45 -25.53 32.68 -16.14
C LEU A 45 -24.47 31.86 -16.84
N SER A 46 -24.65 31.62 -18.14
CA SER A 46 -23.71 30.90 -18.99
C SER A 46 -23.61 31.53 -20.37
N LYS A 47 -22.63 31.09 -21.16
CA LYS A 47 -22.53 31.45 -22.57
C LYS A 47 -23.67 30.74 -23.34
N PRO A 48 -24.47 31.45 -24.14
CA PRO A 48 -25.55 30.82 -24.90
C PRO A 48 -25.00 29.82 -25.93
N GLU A 49 -25.40 28.55 -25.82
CA GLU A 49 -24.95 27.48 -26.74
C GLU A 49 -25.89 27.35 -27.95
N LYS A 50 -27.16 27.71 -27.81
CA LYS A 50 -28.20 27.57 -28.85
C LYS A 50 -28.97 28.87 -29.08
N GLN A 51 -29.46 29.06 -30.31
CA GLN A 51 -30.29 30.22 -30.67
C GLN A 51 -31.67 30.27 -29.98
N THR A 52 -32.07 29.21 -29.26
CA THR A 52 -33.40 29.06 -28.64
C THR A 52 -33.40 29.19 -27.11
N GLU A 53 -32.26 29.45 -26.49
CA GLU A 53 -32.17 29.69 -25.04
C GLU A 53 -32.72 31.08 -24.70
N GLU A 54 -33.35 31.22 -23.53
CA GLU A 54 -33.76 32.52 -23.00
C GLU A 54 -32.50 33.33 -22.69
N THR A 55 -32.22 34.33 -23.52
CA THR A 55 -31.03 35.18 -23.36
C THR A 55 -31.41 36.56 -22.84
N GLU A 56 -30.70 37.02 -21.83
CA GLU A 56 -30.75 38.40 -21.34
C GLU A 56 -29.60 39.23 -21.90
N SER A 57 -29.79 40.55 -21.95
CA SER A 57 -28.73 41.47 -22.39
C SER A 57 -28.04 42.16 -21.23
N LEU A 58 -26.71 42.08 -21.16
CA LEU A 58 -25.89 42.95 -20.32
C LEU A 58 -25.78 44.34 -20.95
N ASP A 59 -25.74 45.38 -20.13
CA ASP A 59 -25.49 46.74 -20.64
C ASP A 59 -24.00 47.03 -20.86
N ASP A 60 -23.68 48.25 -21.34
CA ASP A 60 -22.30 48.70 -21.63
C ASP A 60 -21.36 48.62 -20.41
N PHE A 61 -21.90 48.51 -19.19
CA PHE A 61 -21.15 48.39 -17.94
C PHE A 61 -21.10 46.95 -17.42
N GLY A 62 -21.69 45.99 -18.14
CA GLY A 62 -21.78 44.59 -17.73
C GLY A 62 -22.80 44.36 -16.62
N ARG A 63 -23.86 45.18 -16.54
CA ARG A 63 -24.95 45.01 -15.56
C ARG A 63 -26.05 44.11 -16.11
N LEU A 64 -26.53 43.20 -15.27
CA LEU A 64 -27.74 42.40 -15.50
C LEU A 64 -28.90 43.02 -14.70
N VAL A 65 -30.08 43.09 -15.31
CA VAL A 65 -31.33 43.52 -14.64
C VAL A 65 -32.07 42.28 -14.15
N ILE A 66 -32.34 42.19 -12.85
CA ILE A 66 -33.12 41.09 -12.26
C ILE A 66 -34.54 41.61 -12.05
N SER A 67 -35.53 40.90 -12.61
CA SER A 67 -36.94 41.31 -12.55
C SER A 67 -37.48 41.34 -11.11
N ASP A 68 -38.48 42.19 -10.88
CA ASP A 68 -39.11 42.34 -9.56
C ASP A 68 -39.66 41.00 -9.04
N ASP A 69 -40.28 40.20 -9.91
CA ASP A 69 -40.83 38.87 -9.56
C ASP A 69 -39.75 37.94 -9.00
N ILE A 70 -38.59 37.83 -9.66
CA ILE A 70 -37.48 36.98 -9.20
C ILE A 70 -36.91 37.50 -7.88
N ARG A 71 -36.82 38.83 -7.72
CA ARG A 71 -36.33 39.45 -6.48
C ARG A 71 -37.27 39.18 -5.31
N GLU A 72 -38.58 39.25 -5.52
CA GLU A 72 -39.58 38.91 -4.51
C GLU A 72 -39.52 37.42 -4.15
N ASP A 73 -39.48 36.53 -5.15
CA ASP A 73 -39.42 35.07 -4.93
C ASP A 73 -38.16 34.64 -4.16
N PHE A 74 -37.03 35.30 -4.44
CA PHE A 74 -35.75 34.97 -3.81
C PHE A 74 -35.48 35.75 -2.51
N ASP A 75 -36.37 36.67 -2.12
CA ASP A 75 -36.21 37.60 -0.98
C ASP A 75 -34.96 38.50 -1.12
N TRP A 76 -34.65 38.92 -2.35
CA TRP A 76 -33.53 39.80 -2.66
C TRP A 76 -33.97 41.26 -2.59
N SER A 77 -33.96 41.82 -1.38
CA SER A 77 -34.20 43.25 -1.18
C SER A 77 -33.01 44.13 -1.61
N ASP A 78 -33.30 45.41 -1.87
CA ASP A 78 -32.29 46.44 -2.06
C ASP A 78 -31.27 46.38 -0.91
N SER A 79 -29.97 46.35 -1.23
CA SER A 79 -28.83 46.25 -0.31
C SER A 79 -28.31 44.87 0.09
N HIS A 80 -28.93 43.77 -0.37
CA HIS A 80 -28.32 42.45 -0.23
C HIS A 80 -27.02 42.32 -1.04
N ASP A 81 -26.03 41.69 -0.43
CA ASP A 81 -24.85 41.21 -1.14
C ASP A 81 -25.22 39.89 -1.81
N ILE A 82 -25.10 39.85 -3.13
CA ILE A 82 -25.26 38.67 -3.94
C ILE A 82 -23.87 38.13 -4.24
N GLU A 83 -23.67 36.87 -3.86
CA GLU A 83 -22.47 36.12 -4.16
C GLU A 83 -22.52 35.59 -5.60
N PHE A 84 -21.39 35.70 -6.27
CA PHE A 84 -21.11 35.09 -7.56
C PHE A 84 -20.18 33.92 -7.33
N LYS A 85 -20.65 32.72 -7.65
CA LYS A 85 -19.85 31.48 -7.56
C LYS A 85 -19.55 31.00 -8.96
N LEU A 86 -18.29 31.12 -9.36
CA LEU A 86 -17.82 30.74 -10.69
C LEU A 86 -17.59 29.22 -10.78
N GLY A 87 -18.44 28.54 -11.56
CA GLY A 87 -18.24 27.16 -12.01
C GLY A 87 -17.28 27.07 -13.19
N ASN A 88 -17.20 25.91 -13.84
CA ASN A 88 -16.29 25.73 -14.98
C ASN A 88 -16.74 26.52 -16.23
N ASP A 89 -18.05 26.59 -16.45
CA ASP A 89 -18.70 27.10 -17.67
C ASP A 89 -19.93 27.98 -17.38
N PHE A 90 -20.21 28.24 -16.10
CA PHE A 90 -21.30 29.10 -15.65
C PHE A 90 -20.92 29.89 -14.41
N VAL A 91 -21.72 30.90 -14.06
CA VAL A 91 -21.68 31.60 -12.77
C VAL A 91 -23.05 31.55 -12.11
N LEU A 92 -23.08 31.22 -10.82
CA LEU A 92 -24.29 31.26 -10.01
C LEU A 92 -24.33 32.54 -9.18
N LEU A 93 -25.44 33.27 -9.27
CA LEU A 93 -25.75 34.44 -8.48
C LEU A 93 -26.73 34.03 -7.38
N SER A 94 -26.35 34.20 -6.12
CA SER A 94 -27.27 33.97 -5.00
C SER A 94 -26.84 34.67 -3.73
N HIS A 95 -27.80 34.92 -2.84
CA HIS A 95 -27.53 35.48 -1.52
C HIS A 95 -26.93 34.45 -0.54
N SER A 96 -27.26 33.17 -0.65
CA SER A 96 -26.82 32.13 0.30
C SER A 96 -26.77 30.72 -0.30
N LEU A 97 -26.26 30.61 -1.53
CA LEU A 97 -26.27 29.32 -2.21
C LEU A 97 -25.18 28.39 -1.70
N GLN A 98 -25.59 27.25 -1.18
CA GLN A 98 -24.70 26.11 -1.01
C GLN A 98 -24.45 25.49 -2.39
N VAL A 99 -23.20 25.46 -2.82
CA VAL A 99 -22.74 24.77 -4.03
C VAL A 99 -21.60 23.86 -3.67
N CYS A 100 -21.31 22.88 -4.52
CA CYS A 100 -20.10 22.10 -4.40
C CYS A 100 -18.86 23.01 -4.54
N GLU A 101 -18.01 23.08 -3.53
CA GLU A 101 -16.78 23.89 -3.49
C GLU A 101 -15.75 23.53 -4.60
N LEU A 102 -15.89 22.33 -5.18
CA LEU A 102 -14.99 21.82 -6.22
C LEU A 102 -15.49 22.12 -7.63
N CYS A 103 -16.77 21.88 -7.93
CA CYS A 103 -17.31 21.97 -9.30
C CYS A 103 -18.49 22.94 -9.48
N GLY A 104 -19.03 23.52 -8.40
CA GLY A 104 -20.19 24.43 -8.47
C GLY A 104 -21.55 23.75 -8.62
N ASN A 105 -21.63 22.40 -8.66
CA ASN A 105 -22.90 21.68 -8.72
C ASN A 105 -23.81 22.05 -7.54
N THR A 106 -25.12 22.11 -7.77
CA THR A 106 -26.13 22.46 -6.77
C THR A 106 -26.92 21.26 -6.26
N GLU A 107 -26.80 20.10 -6.91
CA GLU A 107 -27.52 18.88 -6.55
C GLU A 107 -26.68 17.92 -5.69
N SER A 108 -27.36 17.06 -4.92
CA SER A 108 -26.78 16.02 -4.06
C SER A 108 -25.62 16.53 -3.20
N LEU A 109 -25.83 17.67 -2.53
CA LEU A 109 -24.83 18.30 -1.68
C LEU A 109 -24.79 17.65 -0.29
N LEU A 110 -23.58 17.37 0.16
CA LEU A 110 -23.27 16.92 1.51
C LEU A 110 -22.39 17.97 2.18
N GLU A 111 -22.79 18.37 3.39
CA GLU A 111 -22.04 19.32 4.21
C GLU A 111 -20.93 18.58 4.98
N ILE A 112 -19.69 18.98 4.75
CA ILE A 112 -18.50 18.44 5.42
C ILE A 112 -17.78 19.62 6.06
N GLN A 113 -17.86 19.70 7.40
CA GLN A 113 -17.49 20.89 8.17
C GLN A 113 -18.35 22.09 7.73
N ASP A 114 -17.74 23.15 7.21
CA ASP A 114 -18.44 24.37 6.75
C ASP A 114 -18.48 24.47 5.21
N LYS A 115 -18.31 23.35 4.50
CA LYS A 115 -18.21 23.29 3.04
C LYS A 115 -19.19 22.26 2.48
N CYS A 116 -19.78 22.57 1.33
CA CYS A 116 -20.63 21.64 0.60
C CYS A 116 -19.86 20.95 -0.53
N LEU A 117 -20.04 19.63 -0.67
CA LEU A 117 -19.50 18.83 -1.76
C LEU A 117 -20.61 17.98 -2.36
N CYS A 118 -20.70 17.92 -3.68
CA CYS A 118 -21.64 17.02 -4.35
C CYS A 118 -21.13 15.57 -4.35
N GLU A 119 -22.06 14.61 -4.39
CA GLU A 119 -21.75 13.17 -4.48
C GLU A 119 -20.73 12.84 -5.59
N LYS A 120 -20.89 13.41 -6.80
CA LYS A 120 -19.95 13.19 -7.91
C LYS A 120 -18.50 13.56 -7.56
N CYS A 121 -18.29 14.68 -6.88
CA CYS A 121 -16.96 15.11 -6.48
C CYS A 121 -16.39 14.27 -5.33
N LEU A 122 -17.25 13.80 -4.43
CA LEU A 122 -16.86 12.88 -3.36
C LEU A 122 -16.46 11.51 -3.91
N ASP A 123 -17.22 10.99 -4.88
CA ASP A 123 -16.94 9.74 -5.57
C ASP A 123 -15.64 9.84 -6.37
N GLU A 124 -15.43 10.92 -7.11
CA GLU A 124 -14.19 11.17 -7.84
C GLU A 124 -12.99 11.25 -6.90
N GLY A 125 -13.11 12.01 -5.81
CA GLY A 125 -12.06 12.13 -4.79
C GLY A 125 -11.74 10.78 -4.15
N THR A 126 -12.77 10.01 -3.81
CA THR A 126 -12.64 8.65 -3.28
C THR A 126 -11.94 7.74 -4.28
N ARG A 127 -12.35 7.78 -5.56
CA ARG A 127 -11.72 6.98 -6.63
C ARG A 127 -10.26 7.36 -6.82
N LYS A 128 -9.94 8.65 -6.94
CA LYS A 128 -8.57 9.14 -7.10
C LYS A 128 -7.67 8.77 -5.93
N ARG A 129 -8.20 8.89 -4.71
CA ARG A 129 -7.49 8.42 -3.51
C ARG A 129 -7.29 6.90 -3.55
N ASN A 130 -8.32 6.13 -3.89
CA ASN A 130 -8.21 4.68 -3.99
C ASN A 130 -7.21 4.24 -5.07
N GLU A 131 -7.19 4.90 -6.22
CA GLU A 131 -6.18 4.71 -7.27
C GLU A 131 -4.77 5.01 -6.72
N HIS A 132 -4.60 6.12 -6.01
CA HIS A 132 -3.30 6.54 -5.48
C HIS A 132 -2.72 5.56 -4.44
N TRP A 133 -3.54 5.06 -3.52
CA TRP A 133 -3.12 4.08 -2.53
C TRP A 133 -3.09 2.64 -3.09
N GLY A 134 -3.95 2.34 -4.05
CA GLY A 134 -4.06 1.02 -4.68
C GLY A 134 -2.96 0.74 -5.70
N ALA A 135 -2.46 1.76 -6.40
CA ALA A 135 -1.48 1.58 -7.47
C ALA A 135 -0.17 0.91 -6.99
N PRO A 136 0.44 1.27 -5.84
CA PRO A 136 1.62 0.56 -5.35
C PRO A 136 1.32 -0.91 -4.96
N LEU A 137 0.11 -1.22 -4.50
CA LEU A 137 -0.30 -2.61 -4.28
C LEU A 137 -0.46 -3.38 -5.59
N ASP A 138 -1.02 -2.76 -6.63
CA ASP A 138 -1.12 -3.37 -7.96
C ASP A 138 0.27 -3.68 -8.53
N THR A 139 1.22 -2.74 -8.40
CA THR A 139 2.63 -2.97 -8.78
C THR A 139 3.23 -4.13 -7.99
N LEU A 140 3.06 -4.15 -6.66
CA LEU A 140 3.59 -5.22 -5.82
C LEU A 140 2.99 -6.59 -6.16
N VAL A 141 1.68 -6.66 -6.46
CA VAL A 141 1.03 -7.90 -6.91
C VAL A 141 1.57 -8.33 -8.27
N HIS A 142 1.77 -7.39 -9.20
CA HIS A 142 2.38 -7.66 -10.49
C HIS A 142 3.79 -8.25 -10.34
N ASP A 143 4.66 -7.56 -9.60
CA ASP A 143 6.03 -8.00 -9.32
C ASP A 143 6.06 -9.37 -8.64
N PHE A 144 5.16 -9.60 -7.67
CA PHE A 144 4.98 -10.90 -7.03
C PHE A 144 4.60 -12.00 -8.05
N THR A 145 3.65 -11.72 -8.94
CA THR A 145 3.20 -12.70 -9.93
C THR A 145 4.29 -13.05 -10.94
N ASP A 146 5.08 -12.06 -11.36
CA ASP A 146 6.17 -12.26 -12.31
C ASP A 146 7.36 -12.96 -11.66
N ALA A 147 7.71 -12.60 -10.41
CA ALA A 147 8.69 -13.35 -9.63
C ALA A 147 8.25 -14.81 -9.43
N CYS A 148 6.96 -15.07 -9.21
CA CYS A 148 6.43 -16.44 -9.12
C CYS A 148 6.56 -17.23 -10.43
N LYS A 149 6.32 -16.59 -11.59
CA LYS A 149 6.52 -17.23 -12.90
C LYS A 149 8.00 -17.59 -13.09
N GLN A 150 8.91 -16.63 -12.89
CA GLN A 150 10.35 -16.86 -12.98
C GLN A 150 10.83 -17.98 -12.04
N ALA A 151 10.35 -17.95 -10.79
CA ALA A 151 10.64 -18.98 -9.79
C ALA A 151 10.10 -20.37 -10.16
N ALA A 152 8.99 -20.46 -10.89
CA ALA A 152 8.47 -21.73 -11.40
C ALA A 152 9.28 -22.26 -12.59
N ASP A 153 9.81 -21.36 -13.41
CA ASP A 153 10.51 -21.67 -14.66
C ASP A 153 11.95 -22.16 -14.42
N ASP A 154 12.80 -21.32 -13.84
CA ASP A 154 14.23 -21.60 -13.68
C ASP A 154 14.64 -22.03 -12.27
N GLN A 155 13.78 -21.76 -11.28
CA GLN A 155 13.98 -22.08 -9.86
C GLN A 155 15.32 -21.57 -9.30
N LYS A 156 15.84 -20.46 -9.82
CA LYS A 156 17.02 -19.81 -9.24
C LYS A 156 16.71 -19.27 -7.85
N LEU A 157 17.69 -19.34 -6.95
CA LEU A 157 17.55 -18.90 -5.56
C LEU A 157 17.11 -17.43 -5.46
N SER A 158 17.66 -16.55 -6.29
CA SER A 158 17.29 -15.13 -6.35
C SER A 158 15.81 -14.92 -6.68
N HIS A 159 15.29 -15.59 -7.71
CA HIS A 159 13.87 -15.48 -8.09
C HIS A 159 12.94 -16.06 -7.02
N LEU A 160 13.34 -17.18 -6.39
CA LEU A 160 12.61 -17.75 -5.25
C LEU A 160 12.53 -16.77 -4.08
N GLN A 161 13.66 -16.13 -3.74
CA GLN A 161 13.75 -15.15 -2.67
C GLN A 161 12.93 -13.89 -2.97
N GLN A 162 12.99 -13.37 -4.20
CA GLN A 162 12.18 -12.23 -4.63
C GLN A 162 10.69 -12.53 -4.53
N ALA A 163 10.24 -13.69 -5.04
CA ALA A 163 8.85 -14.11 -4.94
C ALA A 163 8.39 -14.26 -3.48
N LYS A 164 9.27 -14.79 -2.61
CA LYS A 164 8.98 -14.92 -1.18
C LYS A 164 8.88 -13.56 -0.50
N ALA A 165 9.84 -12.66 -0.75
CA ALA A 165 9.85 -11.33 -0.15
C ALA A 165 8.57 -10.55 -0.54
N ALA A 166 8.17 -10.58 -1.81
CA ALA A 166 6.94 -9.93 -2.26
C ALA A 166 5.68 -10.57 -1.62
N ALA A 167 5.65 -11.91 -1.46
CA ALA A 167 4.56 -12.59 -0.76
C ALA A 167 4.46 -12.22 0.72
N GLU A 168 5.60 -12.09 1.42
CA GLU A 168 5.67 -11.65 2.83
C GLU A 168 5.21 -10.19 2.96
N GLN A 169 5.60 -9.33 2.02
CA GLN A 169 5.20 -7.92 1.98
C GLN A 169 3.69 -7.78 1.80
N LEU A 170 3.09 -8.44 0.80
CA LEU A 170 1.64 -8.45 0.59
C LEU A 170 0.88 -8.97 1.80
N GLN A 171 1.32 -10.10 2.37
CA GLN A 171 0.69 -10.66 3.58
C GLN A 171 0.74 -9.71 4.76
N THR A 172 1.86 -9.01 4.96
CA THR A 172 2.00 -8.02 6.02
C THR A 172 0.99 -6.88 5.82
N LEU A 173 0.98 -6.29 4.62
CA LEU A 173 0.10 -5.17 4.30
C LEU A 173 -1.38 -5.54 4.46
N PHE A 174 -1.78 -6.78 4.12
CA PHE A 174 -3.15 -7.24 4.29
C PHE A 174 -3.49 -7.58 5.74
N GLN A 175 -2.56 -8.17 6.50
CA GLN A 175 -2.78 -8.44 7.93
C GLN A 175 -2.96 -7.14 8.73
N MET A 176 -2.24 -6.09 8.35
CA MET A 176 -2.37 -4.77 8.97
C MET A 176 -3.69 -4.08 8.67
N GLN A 177 -4.37 -4.47 7.59
CA GLN A 177 -5.74 -4.03 7.29
C GLN A 177 -6.79 -4.95 7.94
N GLU A 178 -6.36 -5.80 8.88
CA GLU A 178 -7.22 -6.75 9.58
C GLU A 178 -7.98 -7.70 8.64
N ILE A 179 -7.44 -7.94 7.44
CA ILE A 179 -8.05 -8.86 6.47
C ILE A 179 -8.10 -10.27 7.08
N PRO A 180 -9.29 -10.92 7.10
CA PRO A 180 -9.45 -12.23 7.71
C PRO A 180 -8.44 -13.25 7.20
N SER A 181 -7.92 -14.05 8.13
CA SER A 181 -6.81 -14.98 7.86
C SER A 181 -7.15 -16.08 6.84
N ASP A 182 -8.45 -16.33 6.65
CA ASP A 182 -9.11 -17.28 5.75
C ASP A 182 -9.58 -16.67 4.42
N HIS A 183 -9.37 -15.36 4.22
CA HIS A 183 -9.65 -14.70 2.95
C HIS A 183 -8.87 -15.38 1.81
N GLN A 184 -9.53 -15.60 0.67
CA GLN A 184 -9.03 -16.47 -0.41
C GLN A 184 -7.66 -16.03 -0.95
N VAL A 185 -7.47 -14.73 -1.20
CA VAL A 185 -6.19 -14.15 -1.65
C VAL A 185 -5.09 -14.41 -0.62
N LEU A 186 -5.38 -14.21 0.67
CA LEU A 186 -4.40 -14.37 1.74
C LEU A 186 -4.05 -15.85 1.96
N VAL A 187 -5.01 -16.75 1.82
CA VAL A 187 -4.79 -18.21 1.84
C VAL A 187 -3.85 -18.63 0.71
N ARG A 188 -4.07 -18.15 -0.52
CA ARG A 188 -3.17 -18.42 -1.66
C ARG A 188 -1.76 -17.87 -1.40
N LEU A 189 -1.63 -16.64 -0.93
CA LEU A 189 -0.34 -16.03 -0.59
C LEU A 189 0.41 -16.83 0.48
N LYS A 190 -0.26 -17.21 1.58
CA LYS A 190 0.31 -18.06 2.63
C LYS A 190 0.78 -19.41 2.09
N GLU A 191 0.01 -20.03 1.20
CA GLU A 191 0.37 -21.31 0.61
C GLU A 191 1.59 -21.18 -0.32
N VAL A 192 1.69 -20.09 -1.10
CA VAL A 192 2.87 -19.76 -1.91
C VAL A 192 4.08 -19.53 -1.02
N ASP A 193 3.97 -18.67 -0.01
CA ASP A 193 5.05 -18.36 0.92
C ASP A 193 5.59 -19.62 1.61
N ASN A 194 4.69 -20.46 2.12
CA ASN A 194 5.04 -21.74 2.74
C ASN A 194 5.79 -22.67 1.79
N ARG A 195 5.46 -22.68 0.51
CA ARG A 195 6.12 -23.52 -0.50
C ARG A 195 7.49 -22.99 -0.88
N LEU A 196 7.58 -21.69 -1.12
CA LEU A 196 8.83 -20.99 -1.43
C LEU A 196 9.80 -21.11 -0.26
N GLY A 197 9.37 -20.80 0.98
CA GLY A 197 10.19 -20.92 2.17
C GLY A 197 10.72 -22.33 2.41
N LYS A 198 9.89 -23.36 2.18
CA LYS A 198 10.34 -24.76 2.24
C LYS A 198 11.41 -25.09 1.21
N LEU A 199 11.31 -24.56 -0.02
CA LEU A 199 12.30 -24.79 -1.08
C LEU A 199 13.59 -24.01 -0.82
N ILE A 200 13.51 -22.70 -0.58
CA ILE A 200 14.65 -21.81 -0.28
C ILE A 200 15.49 -22.39 0.86
N LYS A 201 14.84 -22.82 1.95
CA LYS A 201 15.53 -23.47 3.07
C LYS A 201 16.32 -24.72 2.64
N GLN A 202 15.82 -25.51 1.69
CA GLN A 202 16.58 -26.67 1.19
C GLN A 202 17.66 -26.30 0.17
N GLU A 203 17.51 -25.23 -0.60
CA GLU A 203 18.58 -24.69 -1.46
C GLU A 203 19.76 -24.28 -0.58
N LEU A 204 19.50 -23.40 0.40
CA LEU A 204 20.52 -22.89 1.31
C LEU A 204 21.23 -24.01 2.08
N PHE A 205 20.49 -25.01 2.58
CA PHE A 205 21.10 -26.16 3.24
C PHE A 205 21.92 -27.04 2.31
N ALA A 206 21.49 -27.24 1.06
CA ALA A 206 22.26 -28.05 0.12
C ALA A 206 23.61 -27.36 -0.18
N GLU A 207 23.58 -26.06 -0.46
CA GLU A 207 24.78 -25.24 -0.72
C GLU A 207 25.70 -25.17 0.51
N ASP A 208 25.17 -24.88 1.70
CA ASP A 208 25.95 -24.79 2.94
C ASP A 208 26.64 -26.11 3.28
N PHE A 209 25.91 -27.25 3.23
CA PHE A 209 26.52 -28.55 3.53
C PHE A 209 27.51 -29.01 2.46
N GLU A 210 27.34 -28.62 1.20
CA GLU A 210 28.32 -28.88 0.14
C GLU A 210 29.62 -28.10 0.38
N ALA A 211 29.51 -26.80 0.66
CA ALA A 211 30.66 -25.95 0.95
C ALA A 211 31.47 -26.49 2.14
N ARG A 212 30.78 -26.92 3.20
CA ARG A 212 31.41 -27.52 4.38
C ARG A 212 32.06 -28.87 4.12
N HIS A 213 31.43 -29.69 3.29
CA HIS A 213 32.02 -30.95 2.86
C HIS A 213 33.36 -30.69 2.16
N LEU A 214 33.40 -29.75 1.21
CA LEU A 214 34.62 -29.37 0.50
C LEU A 214 35.69 -28.78 1.43
N LEU A 215 35.30 -27.97 2.43
CA LEU A 215 36.23 -27.44 3.43
C LEU A 215 36.82 -28.55 4.30
N ALA A 216 36.00 -29.50 4.75
CA ALA A 216 36.46 -30.64 5.55
C ALA A 216 37.37 -31.58 4.75
N GLU A 217 37.10 -31.78 3.45
CA GLU A 217 38.00 -32.51 2.56
C GLU A 217 39.36 -31.83 2.42
N LYS A 218 39.38 -30.50 2.23
CA LYS A 218 40.63 -29.71 2.17
C LYS A 218 41.42 -29.75 3.48
N ALA A 219 40.73 -29.86 4.62
CA ALA A 219 41.35 -30.01 5.93
C ALA A 219 41.75 -31.46 6.25
N GLU A 220 41.55 -32.41 5.33
CA GLU A 220 41.79 -33.84 5.49
C GLU A 220 41.01 -34.50 6.65
N ASP A 221 39.93 -33.86 7.12
CA ASP A 221 39.02 -34.45 8.11
C ASP A 221 37.98 -35.34 7.42
N ASN A 222 38.41 -36.55 7.07
CA ASN A 222 37.58 -37.55 6.40
C ASN A 222 36.26 -37.86 7.12
N LYS A 223 36.23 -37.73 8.46
CA LYS A 223 35.02 -38.03 9.24
C LYS A 223 33.99 -36.92 9.08
N LEU A 224 34.44 -35.67 9.20
CA LEU A 224 33.61 -34.50 9.05
C LEU A 224 33.13 -34.34 7.60
N ALA A 225 34.03 -34.57 6.64
CA ALA A 225 33.73 -34.57 5.21
C ALA A 225 32.61 -35.57 4.89
N ASN A 226 32.71 -36.81 5.39
CA ASN A 226 31.66 -37.83 5.17
C ASN A 226 30.32 -37.43 5.81
N LEU A 227 30.33 -36.82 7.00
CA LEU A 227 29.10 -36.38 7.65
C LEU A 227 28.40 -35.28 6.84
N PHE A 228 29.14 -34.27 6.38
CA PHE A 228 28.59 -33.20 5.55
C PHE A 228 28.15 -33.69 4.18
N ALA A 229 28.85 -34.65 3.58
CA ALA A 229 28.41 -35.31 2.34
C ALA A 229 27.03 -35.98 2.51
N GLN A 230 26.83 -36.73 3.61
CA GLN A 230 25.53 -37.33 3.92
C GLN A 230 24.43 -36.28 4.15
N MET A 231 24.76 -35.20 4.87
CA MET A 231 23.83 -34.08 5.10
C MET A 231 23.43 -33.37 3.81
N HIS A 232 24.39 -33.12 2.91
CA HIS A 232 24.17 -32.58 1.58
C HIS A 232 23.26 -33.51 0.77
N GLN A 233 23.54 -34.81 0.70
CA GLN A 233 22.69 -35.78 -0.01
C GLN A 233 21.24 -35.80 0.51
N LEU A 234 21.05 -35.71 1.83
CA LEU A 234 19.71 -35.61 2.41
C LEU A 234 19.03 -34.28 2.06
N ALA A 235 19.79 -33.17 1.99
CA ALA A 235 19.29 -31.85 1.62
C ALA A 235 18.87 -31.86 0.16
N ASP A 236 19.72 -32.38 -0.72
CA ASP A 236 19.48 -32.43 -2.15
C ASP A 236 18.27 -33.29 -2.52
N LYS A 237 18.11 -34.47 -1.89
CA LYS A 237 16.91 -35.30 -2.06
C LYS A 237 15.62 -34.53 -1.71
N LYS A 238 15.65 -33.75 -0.63
CA LYS A 238 14.49 -32.96 -0.18
C LYS A 238 14.30 -31.71 -1.06
N ARG A 239 15.38 -31.04 -1.46
CA ARG A 239 15.43 -29.94 -2.44
C ARG A 239 14.74 -30.35 -3.72
N ASN A 240 15.17 -31.44 -4.35
CA ASN A 240 14.57 -31.98 -5.57
C ASN A 240 13.07 -32.30 -5.43
N LYS A 241 12.65 -32.80 -4.27
CA LYS A 241 11.22 -33.00 -3.97
C LYS A 241 10.44 -31.68 -3.87
N GLN A 242 11.00 -30.65 -3.24
CA GLN A 242 10.34 -29.34 -3.16
C GLN A 242 10.35 -28.61 -4.50
N ARG A 243 11.44 -28.70 -5.29
CA ARG A 243 11.51 -28.16 -6.67
C ARG A 243 10.36 -28.66 -7.53
N LYS A 244 10.12 -29.98 -7.54
CA LYS A 244 8.98 -30.58 -8.24
C LYS A 244 7.63 -30.07 -7.74
N LYS A 245 7.48 -29.84 -6.43
CA LYS A 245 6.25 -29.31 -5.83
C LYS A 245 6.01 -27.85 -6.21
N VAL A 246 7.03 -27.00 -6.13
CA VAL A 246 6.94 -25.58 -6.51
C VAL A 246 6.62 -25.45 -7.99
N LYS A 247 7.38 -26.12 -8.87
CA LYS A 247 7.14 -26.12 -10.32
C LYS A 247 5.72 -26.54 -10.70
N LYS A 248 5.15 -27.52 -9.99
CA LYS A 248 3.78 -27.98 -10.23
C LYS A 248 2.71 -27.06 -9.63
N ARG A 249 2.92 -26.56 -8.42
CA ARG A 249 1.85 -25.91 -7.63
C ARG A 249 1.84 -24.40 -7.75
N LEU A 250 2.98 -23.76 -7.96
CA LEU A 250 3.05 -22.30 -8.04
C LEU A 250 2.18 -21.75 -9.19
N PRO A 251 2.21 -22.31 -10.42
CA PRO A 251 1.31 -21.88 -11.50
C PRO A 251 -0.17 -22.21 -11.28
N GLN A 252 -0.49 -23.10 -10.32
CA GLN A 252 -1.88 -23.40 -9.96
C GLN A 252 -2.44 -22.42 -8.93
N LEU A 253 -1.56 -21.84 -8.11
CA LEU A 253 -1.92 -20.88 -7.07
C LEU A 253 -1.97 -19.46 -7.65
N ILE A 254 -0.98 -19.13 -8.48
CA ILE A 254 -0.81 -17.83 -9.13
C ILE A 254 -1.10 -18.00 -10.61
N ASN A 255 -2.37 -17.83 -10.96
CA ASN A 255 -2.95 -17.97 -12.30
C ASN A 255 -3.88 -16.78 -12.59
N ASP A 256 -4.56 -16.80 -13.73
CA ASP A 256 -5.49 -15.72 -14.10
C ASP A 256 -6.65 -15.58 -13.08
N GLU A 257 -7.09 -16.69 -12.48
CA GLU A 257 -8.11 -16.66 -11.42
C GLU A 257 -7.63 -15.89 -10.18
N PHE A 258 -6.35 -16.01 -9.79
CA PHE A 258 -5.79 -15.20 -8.71
C PHE A 258 -5.82 -13.70 -9.03
N LEU A 259 -5.56 -13.31 -10.29
CA LEU A 259 -5.62 -11.90 -10.70
C LEU A 259 -7.06 -11.37 -10.70
N GLU A 260 -8.03 -12.18 -11.08
CA GLU A 260 -9.45 -11.82 -10.98
C GLU A 260 -9.94 -11.75 -9.53
N GLU A 261 -9.46 -12.64 -8.66
CA GLU A 261 -9.68 -12.56 -7.21
C GLU A 261 -9.06 -11.28 -6.63
N TRP A 262 -7.84 -10.92 -7.06
CA TRP A 262 -7.19 -9.67 -6.65
C TRP A 262 -8.01 -8.43 -7.04
N LYS A 263 -8.51 -8.36 -8.29
CA LYS A 263 -9.36 -7.25 -8.74
C LYS A 263 -10.61 -7.12 -7.87
N LYS A 264 -11.31 -8.23 -7.61
CA LYS A 264 -12.50 -8.25 -6.76
C LYS A 264 -12.20 -7.83 -5.33
N PHE A 265 -11.11 -8.35 -4.76
CA PHE A 265 -10.65 -8.01 -3.43
C PHE A 265 -10.39 -6.51 -3.30
N LYS A 266 -9.71 -5.91 -4.28
CA LYS A 266 -9.41 -4.48 -4.30
C LYS A 266 -10.68 -3.61 -4.33
N GLU A 267 -11.71 -4.04 -5.05
CA GLU A 267 -12.97 -3.28 -5.19
C GLU A 267 -13.89 -3.40 -3.97
N LYS A 268 -13.89 -4.56 -3.30
CA LYS A 268 -14.92 -4.88 -2.29
C LYS A 268 -14.40 -4.95 -0.86
N ASP A 269 -13.21 -5.50 -0.68
CA ASP A 269 -12.71 -5.92 0.63
C ASP A 269 -11.56 -5.04 1.10
N LEU A 270 -10.81 -4.43 0.17
CA LEU A 270 -9.70 -3.53 0.48
C LEU A 270 -10.22 -2.14 0.86
N SER A 271 -10.38 -1.90 2.17
CA SER A 271 -10.71 -0.56 2.68
C SER A 271 -9.47 0.33 2.75
N ILE A 272 -9.24 1.08 1.68
CA ILE A 272 -8.14 2.07 1.61
C ILE A 272 -8.30 3.16 2.68
N ASP A 273 -9.55 3.48 3.06
CA ASP A 273 -9.86 4.37 4.18
C ASP A 273 -9.30 3.87 5.50
N ALA A 274 -9.55 2.60 5.84
CA ALA A 274 -9.03 1.98 7.05
C ALA A 274 -7.50 1.96 7.03
N LEU A 275 -6.91 1.57 5.89
CA LEU A 275 -5.46 1.53 5.74
C LEU A 275 -4.82 2.90 5.98
N SER A 276 -5.31 3.95 5.31
CA SER A 276 -4.69 5.28 5.38
C SER A 276 -4.78 5.93 6.77
N SER A 277 -5.85 5.63 7.53
CA SER A 277 -6.11 6.24 8.83
C SER A 277 -5.38 5.53 9.98
N GLN A 278 -5.21 4.22 9.90
CA GLN A 278 -4.61 3.39 10.97
C GLN A 278 -3.10 3.20 10.85
N LEU A 279 -2.51 3.51 9.69
CA LEU A 279 -1.12 3.13 9.42
C LEU A 279 -0.12 3.74 10.41
N HIS A 280 -0.37 4.96 10.87
CA HIS A 280 0.54 5.62 11.82
C HIS A 280 0.58 4.91 13.18
N SER A 281 -0.58 4.59 13.75
CA SER A 281 -0.65 3.86 15.02
C SER A 281 -0.10 2.44 14.88
N LEU A 282 -0.36 1.77 13.76
CA LEU A 282 0.18 0.43 13.50
C LEU A 282 1.70 0.42 13.38
N ILE A 283 2.30 1.43 12.73
CA ILE A 283 3.75 1.60 12.68
C ILE A 283 4.30 1.80 14.10
N GLU A 284 3.70 2.70 14.87
CA GLU A 284 4.14 2.97 16.24
C GLU A 284 4.09 1.71 17.12
N GLU A 285 3.00 0.94 17.04
CA GLU A 285 2.86 -0.32 17.75
C GLU A 285 3.91 -1.36 17.34
N GLU A 286 4.15 -1.54 16.03
CA GLU A 286 5.16 -2.49 15.56
C GLU A 286 6.58 -2.03 15.92
N GLU A 287 6.86 -0.73 15.93
CA GLU A 287 8.12 -0.18 16.44
C GLU A 287 8.30 -0.45 17.93
N GLN A 288 7.25 -0.31 18.74
CA GLN A 288 7.28 -0.65 20.15
C GLN A 288 7.53 -2.15 20.35
N ARG A 289 6.90 -3.03 19.55
CA ARG A 289 7.14 -4.47 19.58
C ARG A 289 8.58 -4.83 19.18
N ALA A 290 9.14 -4.16 18.17
CA ALA A 290 10.53 -4.34 17.78
C ALA A 290 11.49 -3.94 18.91
N ARG A 291 11.30 -2.76 19.52
CA ARG A 291 12.11 -2.31 20.68
C ARG A 291 11.99 -3.26 21.87
N ALA A 292 10.79 -3.78 22.15
CA ALA A 292 10.60 -4.76 23.22
C ALA A 292 11.32 -6.08 22.92
N ALA A 293 11.33 -6.53 21.66
CA ALA A 293 12.05 -7.73 21.25
C ALA A 293 13.58 -7.56 21.35
N GLU A 294 14.13 -6.36 21.08
CA GLU A 294 15.54 -6.03 21.32
C GLU A 294 15.92 -6.21 22.80
N VAL A 295 15.13 -5.67 23.73
CA VAL A 295 15.35 -5.86 25.18
C VAL A 295 15.32 -7.34 25.59
N VAL A 296 14.45 -8.15 24.96
CA VAL A 296 14.40 -9.60 25.23
C VAL A 296 15.65 -10.31 24.71
N ILE A 297 16.21 -9.89 23.56
CA ILE A 297 17.47 -10.41 23.03
C ILE A 297 18.61 -10.09 23.99
N ASP A 298 18.74 -8.83 24.43
CA ASP A 298 19.81 -8.41 25.35
C ASP A 298 19.77 -9.22 26.64
N LYS A 299 18.59 -9.34 27.25
CA LYS A 299 18.41 -10.15 28.46
C LYS A 299 18.74 -11.63 28.25
N ALA A 300 18.31 -12.21 27.13
CA ALA A 300 18.62 -13.61 26.83
C ALA A 300 20.13 -13.82 26.59
N ALA A 301 20.79 -12.87 25.93
CA ALA A 301 22.23 -12.87 25.71
C ALA A 301 23.00 -12.79 27.05
N GLU A 302 22.57 -11.92 27.97
CA GLU A 302 23.17 -11.81 29.31
C GLU A 302 22.99 -13.09 30.14
N GLU A 303 21.79 -13.69 30.13
CA GLU A 303 21.46 -14.84 30.99
C GLU A 303 21.94 -16.19 30.44
N LYS A 304 21.94 -16.35 29.12
CA LYS A 304 22.14 -17.65 28.44
C LYS A 304 23.30 -17.65 27.44
N GLY A 305 23.85 -16.48 27.11
CA GLY A 305 24.85 -16.27 26.07
C GLY A 305 24.23 -15.88 24.73
N GLU A 306 24.99 -15.12 23.94
CA GLU A 306 24.58 -14.59 22.62
C GLU A 306 24.14 -15.70 21.65
N ASN A 307 24.77 -16.86 21.74
CA ASN A 307 24.53 -17.99 20.85
C ASN A 307 23.52 -19.00 21.41
N SER A 308 22.81 -18.67 22.50
CA SER A 308 21.83 -19.58 23.08
C SER A 308 20.61 -19.77 22.17
N VAL A 309 19.89 -20.88 22.34
CA VAL A 309 18.67 -21.13 21.55
C VAL A 309 17.62 -20.05 21.85
N GLU A 310 17.57 -19.60 23.10
CA GLU A 310 16.70 -18.54 23.59
C GLU A 310 16.99 -17.19 22.92
N THR A 311 18.27 -16.80 22.83
CA THR A 311 18.68 -15.56 22.13
C THR A 311 18.35 -15.63 20.63
N LEU A 312 18.56 -16.79 20.01
CA LEU A 312 18.20 -17.03 18.61
C LEU A 312 16.67 -17.08 18.38
N GLU A 313 15.88 -17.46 19.38
CA GLU A 313 14.42 -17.37 19.38
C GLU A 313 13.95 -15.92 19.48
N ALA A 314 14.50 -15.15 20.40
CA ALA A 314 14.23 -13.72 20.51
C ALA A 314 14.61 -12.95 19.22
N SER A 315 15.74 -13.30 18.60
CA SER A 315 16.19 -12.72 17.32
C SER A 315 15.22 -12.99 16.16
N GLU A 316 14.57 -14.17 16.12
CA GLU A 316 13.56 -14.49 15.10
C GLU A 316 12.28 -13.66 15.28
N HIS A 317 11.90 -13.37 16.53
CA HIS A 317 10.79 -12.47 16.82
C HIS A 317 11.11 -11.03 16.37
N LEU A 318 12.30 -10.52 16.68
CA LEU A 318 12.73 -9.20 16.21
C LEU A 318 12.75 -9.11 14.68
N LEU A 319 13.30 -10.14 14.01
CA LEU A 319 13.31 -10.23 12.55
C LEU A 319 11.90 -10.12 11.96
N THR A 320 10.91 -10.76 12.58
CA THR A 320 9.51 -10.69 12.15
C THR A 320 8.98 -9.26 12.22
N HIS A 321 9.21 -8.56 13.33
CA HIS A 321 8.77 -7.16 13.49
C HIS A 321 9.49 -6.21 12.53
N LYS A 322 10.81 -6.34 12.36
CA LYS A 322 11.57 -5.49 11.43
C LYS A 322 11.14 -5.69 9.98
N LYS A 323 10.89 -6.93 9.55
CA LYS A 323 10.32 -7.22 8.22
C LYS A 323 8.96 -6.56 8.01
N ARG A 324 8.10 -6.56 9.04
CA ARG A 324 6.79 -5.91 8.95
C ARG A 324 6.93 -4.40 8.79
N LEU A 325 7.76 -3.77 9.62
CA LEU A 325 8.06 -2.34 9.51
C LEU A 325 8.64 -1.99 8.14
N GLN A 326 9.58 -2.79 7.64
CA GLN A 326 10.17 -2.59 6.32
C GLN A 326 9.11 -2.63 5.21
N ALA A 327 8.23 -3.64 5.22
CA ALA A 327 7.17 -3.77 4.24
C ALA A 327 6.25 -2.53 4.20
N VAL A 328 5.92 -2.00 5.38
CA VAL A 328 5.09 -0.80 5.53
C VAL A 328 5.81 0.45 5.07
N TYR A 329 7.07 0.62 5.49
CA TYR A 329 7.86 1.79 5.10
C TYR A 329 8.15 1.82 3.60
N SER A 330 8.42 0.67 2.99
CA SER A 330 8.54 0.56 1.53
C SER A 330 7.23 0.99 0.85
N TYR A 331 6.09 0.43 1.28
CA TYR A 331 4.79 0.80 0.72
C TYR A 331 4.47 2.30 0.88
N LEU A 332 4.74 2.87 2.06
CA LEU A 332 4.56 4.31 2.30
C LEU A 332 5.49 5.18 1.48
N GLY A 333 6.72 4.73 1.24
CA GLY A 333 7.66 5.40 0.35
C GLY A 333 7.10 5.55 -1.05
N ASP A 334 6.41 4.52 -1.56
CA ASP A 334 5.81 4.53 -2.89
C ASP A 334 4.50 5.33 -2.93
N VAL A 335 3.62 5.16 -1.94
CA VAL A 335 2.34 5.89 -1.88
C VAL A 335 2.57 7.39 -1.69
N LYS A 336 3.40 7.78 -0.71
CA LYS A 336 3.58 9.20 -0.36
C LYS A 336 4.62 9.92 -1.21
N ASP A 337 5.36 9.17 -2.02
CA ASP A 337 6.57 9.63 -2.71
C ASP A 337 7.52 10.39 -1.76
N ASP A 338 7.74 9.84 -0.57
CA ASP A 338 8.52 10.46 0.50
C ASP A 338 9.82 9.67 0.74
N SER A 339 10.95 10.32 0.48
CA SER A 339 12.28 9.71 0.62
C SER A 339 12.58 9.24 2.04
N ARG A 340 11.96 9.84 3.07
CA ARG A 340 12.20 9.46 4.48
C ARG A 340 11.71 8.04 4.77
N TYR A 341 10.60 7.63 4.17
CA TYR A 341 10.10 6.26 4.32
C TYR A 341 10.94 5.25 3.54
N LYS A 342 11.40 5.63 2.33
CA LYS A 342 12.33 4.83 1.53
C LYS A 342 13.64 4.59 2.29
N GLU A 343 14.24 5.64 2.84
CA GLU A 343 15.47 5.56 3.65
C GLU A 343 15.28 4.68 4.89
N LYS A 344 14.15 4.80 5.61
CA LYS A 344 13.85 3.91 6.74
C LYS A 344 13.74 2.44 6.32
N ALA A 345 13.11 2.15 5.18
CA ALA A 345 13.00 0.79 4.66
C ALA A 345 14.38 0.20 4.27
N GLU A 346 15.27 1.02 3.69
CA GLU A 346 16.64 0.64 3.36
C GLU A 346 17.49 0.39 4.61
N ASN A 347 17.39 1.26 5.63
CA ASN A 347 18.07 1.06 6.90
C ASN A 347 17.65 -0.26 7.56
N LEU A 348 16.34 -0.55 7.61
CA LEU A 348 15.82 -1.82 8.12
C LEU A 348 16.29 -3.03 7.29
N GLN A 349 16.46 -2.90 5.97
CA GLN A 349 16.96 -4.00 5.13
C GLN A 349 18.35 -4.47 5.59
N SER A 350 19.21 -3.54 6.01
CA SER A 350 20.56 -3.87 6.51
C SER A 350 20.48 -4.67 7.81
N GLU A 351 19.66 -4.23 8.77
CA GLU A 351 19.45 -4.90 10.05
C GLU A 351 18.79 -6.28 9.88
N ILE A 352 17.80 -6.38 8.99
CA ILE A 352 17.14 -7.64 8.62
C ILE A 352 18.16 -8.63 8.05
N THR A 353 19.11 -8.15 7.25
CA THR A 353 20.15 -9.00 6.65
C THR A 353 21.04 -9.62 7.73
N GLU A 354 21.47 -8.85 8.72
CA GLU A 354 22.24 -9.38 9.85
C GLU A 354 21.43 -10.36 10.71
N LEU A 355 20.18 -10.03 11.03
CA LEU A 355 19.28 -10.93 11.75
C LEU A 355 19.00 -12.24 10.99
N CYS A 356 18.96 -12.19 9.65
CA CYS A 356 18.83 -13.40 8.84
C CYS A 356 20.04 -14.33 8.96
N LYS A 357 21.26 -13.79 9.09
CA LYS A 357 22.47 -14.61 9.33
C LYS A 357 22.39 -15.32 10.68
N VAL A 358 22.04 -14.58 11.73
CA VAL A 358 21.88 -15.10 13.09
C VAL A 358 20.83 -16.21 13.13
N THR A 359 19.65 -15.95 12.56
CA THR A 359 18.54 -16.94 12.54
C THR A 359 18.83 -18.14 11.63
N ALA A 360 19.67 -18.00 10.59
CA ALA A 360 20.11 -19.11 9.75
C ALA A 360 20.90 -20.16 10.54
N VAL A 361 21.71 -19.76 11.54
CA VAL A 361 22.46 -20.69 12.41
C VAL A 361 21.51 -21.62 13.16
N LYS A 362 20.51 -21.04 13.82
CA LYS A 362 19.44 -21.79 14.50
C LYS A 362 18.77 -22.79 13.56
N ASP A 363 18.47 -22.35 12.34
CA ASP A 363 17.83 -23.18 11.33
C ASP A 363 18.71 -24.35 10.89
N ARG A 364 20.02 -24.12 10.71
CA ARG A 364 21.01 -25.17 10.41
C ARG A 364 21.06 -26.19 11.55
N VAL A 365 21.13 -25.74 12.79
CA VAL A 365 21.19 -26.61 13.99
C VAL A 365 19.91 -27.44 14.13
N LYS A 366 18.73 -26.82 13.94
CA LYS A 366 17.44 -27.54 13.94
C LYS A 366 17.37 -28.59 12.82
N GLU A 367 17.86 -28.28 11.61
CA GLU A 367 17.87 -29.25 10.52
C GLU A 367 18.91 -30.36 10.75
N PHE A 368 20.07 -30.04 11.33
CA PHE A 368 21.08 -31.02 11.75
C PHE A 368 20.49 -31.99 12.77
N ASP A 369 19.89 -31.51 13.86
CA ASP A 369 19.25 -32.34 14.88
C ASP A 369 18.17 -33.26 14.29
N LYS A 370 17.36 -32.74 13.37
CA LYS A 370 16.32 -33.51 12.68
C LYS A 370 16.87 -34.66 11.85
N ARG A 371 18.06 -34.49 11.26
CA ARG A 371 18.70 -35.45 10.36
C ARG A 371 19.71 -36.36 11.03
N CYS A 372 20.24 -35.95 12.19
CA CYS A 372 21.25 -36.65 12.97
C CYS A 372 20.92 -38.14 13.17
N LYS A 373 19.64 -38.49 13.36
CA LYS A 373 19.16 -39.87 13.49
C LYS A 373 19.35 -40.76 12.24
N LYS A 374 19.61 -40.17 11.08
CA LYS A 374 19.77 -40.83 9.77
C LYS A 374 21.21 -40.81 9.27
N LEU A 375 22.13 -40.24 10.05
CA LEU A 375 23.53 -40.11 9.69
C LEU A 375 24.32 -41.26 10.30
N ASP A 376 25.25 -41.79 9.53
CA ASP A 376 26.18 -42.80 10.00
C ASP A 376 27.35 -42.10 10.73
N GLY A 377 27.39 -42.22 12.07
CA GLY A 377 28.44 -41.59 12.85
C GLY A 377 28.37 -41.88 14.36
N LYS A 378 29.50 -41.69 15.04
CA LYS A 378 29.54 -41.76 16.51
C LYS A 378 28.86 -40.52 17.11
N LYS A 379 28.05 -40.71 18.15
CA LYS A 379 27.35 -39.62 18.88
C LYS A 379 28.28 -38.46 19.30
N LYS A 380 29.54 -38.76 19.64
CA LYS A 380 30.54 -37.75 20.01
C LYS A 380 30.81 -36.77 18.86
N HIS A 381 31.04 -37.27 17.65
CA HIS A 381 31.30 -36.41 16.49
C HIS A 381 30.06 -35.58 16.13
N MET A 382 28.86 -36.16 16.23
CA MET A 382 27.62 -35.40 16.00
C MET A 382 27.47 -34.22 16.98
N LYS A 383 27.91 -34.41 18.24
CA LYS A 383 27.92 -33.34 19.24
C LYS A 383 28.94 -32.26 18.91
N GLU A 384 30.14 -32.64 18.45
CA GLU A 384 31.19 -31.71 18.02
C GLU A 384 30.74 -30.86 16.82
N VAL A 385 30.10 -31.47 15.81
CA VAL A 385 29.57 -30.71 14.66
C VAL A 385 28.45 -29.77 15.06
N LYS A 386 27.55 -30.22 15.93
CA LYS A 386 26.49 -29.35 16.46
C LYS A 386 27.07 -28.14 17.19
N GLN A 387 28.12 -28.36 17.99
CA GLN A 387 28.80 -27.29 18.72
C GLN A 387 29.46 -26.31 17.73
N ALA A 388 30.19 -26.82 16.74
CA ALA A 388 30.83 -25.99 15.72
C ALA A 388 29.80 -25.13 14.94
N LEU A 389 28.65 -25.69 14.57
CA LEU A 389 27.58 -24.94 13.90
C LEU A 389 27.02 -23.79 14.77
N MET A 390 27.06 -23.92 16.10
CA MET A 390 26.58 -22.89 17.03
C MET A 390 27.63 -21.79 17.29
N GLU A 391 28.92 -22.09 17.15
CA GLU A 391 30.02 -21.16 17.43
C GLU A 391 30.24 -20.14 16.30
N GLU A 392 29.79 -20.44 15.08
CA GLU A 392 29.92 -19.59 13.88
C GLU A 392 29.12 -18.28 13.89
N ILE A 393 28.38 -17.97 14.95
CA ILE A 393 27.73 -16.64 15.05
C ILE A 393 28.78 -15.54 15.26
N GLN A 394 30.01 -15.89 15.66
CA GLN A 394 31.07 -14.93 16.01
C GLN A 394 31.97 -14.50 14.84
N ASP A 395 31.88 -15.17 13.70
CA ASP A 395 32.66 -14.91 12.47
C ASP A 395 31.78 -14.26 11.39
#